data_AF-A0A2W4RKU6-F1
#
_entry.id   AF-A0A2W4RKU6-F1
#
_cell.length_a   1.000
_cell.length_b   1.000
_cell.length_c   1.000
_cell.angle_alpha   90.00
_cell.angle_beta   90.00
_cell.angle_gamma   90.00
#
_symmetry.space_group_name_H-M   'P 1'
#
loop_
_entity.id
_entity.type
_entity.pdbx_description
1 polymer ?
#
loop_
_entity_poly.entity_id
_entity_poly.type
_entity_poly.pdbx_seq_one_letter_code
_entity_poly.pdbx_strand_id
1 'polypeptide(L)'
;PQPPLVLVRNGKEFNLTERGLNATNVRAGTEIKVVTERPTVNLGLSEMDPGSWLILELPGFKNATAGKEVTSLDALRQATETSYYKSKDGLWVKLVSVPNNRRAGSANLAVSR
;
A
#
# COMPACT_ATOMS: atom_id res chain seq x y z
N PRO A 1 -8.94 -21.06 -6.36
CA PRO A 1 -9.47 -19.93 -5.55
C PRO A 1 -8.32 -19.12 -4.92
N GLN A 2 -8.17 -17.85 -5.26
CA GLN A 2 -7.23 -16.99 -4.53
C GLN A 2 -7.84 -16.60 -3.18
N PRO A 3 -7.08 -16.60 -2.07
CA PRO A 3 -7.59 -16.18 -0.78
C PRO A 3 -8.17 -14.75 -0.84
N PRO A 4 -9.21 -14.45 -0.05
CA PRO A 4 -9.79 -13.12 -0.03
C PRO A 4 -8.76 -12.06 0.41
N LEU A 5 -8.89 -10.88 -0.19
CA LEU A 5 -8.14 -9.68 0.19
C LEU A 5 -9.17 -8.68 0.72
N VAL A 6 -9.11 -8.40 2.01
CA VAL A 6 -9.99 -7.46 2.69
C VAL A 6 -9.20 -6.20 2.99
N LEU A 7 -9.72 -5.04 2.61
CA LEU A 7 -9.17 -3.76 3.02
C LEU A 7 -10.05 -3.17 4.12
N VAL A 8 -9.46 -2.73 5.22
CA VAL A 8 -10.17 -2.04 6.29
C VAL A 8 -9.73 -0.58 6.28
N ARG A 9 -10.68 0.33 6.05
CA ARG A 9 -10.46 1.79 6.05
C ARG A 9 -11.49 2.47 6.92
N ASN A 10 -11.05 3.25 7.91
CA ASN A 10 -11.93 3.92 8.88
C ASN A 10 -12.95 2.95 9.54
N GLY A 11 -12.56 1.70 9.77
CA GLY A 11 -13.43 0.64 10.28
C GLY A 11 -14.42 0.05 9.28
N LYS A 12 -14.39 0.45 8.00
CA LYS A 12 -15.18 -0.17 6.92
C LYS A 12 -14.34 -1.17 6.13
N GLU A 13 -14.89 -2.37 5.97
CA GLU A 13 -14.30 -3.45 5.20
C GLU A 13 -14.68 -3.36 3.72
N PHE A 14 -13.69 -3.51 2.84
CA PHE A 14 -13.85 -3.56 1.39
C PHE A 14 -13.25 -4.87 0.92
N ASN A 15 -14.10 -5.80 0.51
CA ASN A 15 -13.67 -7.08 -0.04
C ASN A 15 -13.20 -6.86 -1.48
N LEU A 16 -11.90 -7.00 -1.72
CA LEU A 16 -11.33 -7.00 -3.06
C LEU A 16 -11.40 -8.41 -3.63
N THR A 17 -12.41 -8.65 -4.45
CA THR A 17 -12.49 -9.83 -5.30
C THR A 17 -11.71 -9.55 -6.60
N GLU A 18 -10.67 -10.34 -6.82
CA GLU A 18 -10.02 -10.59 -8.14
C GLU A 18 -9.05 -9.55 -8.73
N ARG A 19 -9.20 -8.23 -8.51
CA ARG A 19 -8.33 -7.22 -9.18
C ARG A 19 -7.29 -6.51 -8.31
N GLY A 20 -7.13 -6.91 -7.05
CA GLY A 20 -6.20 -6.24 -6.12
C GLY A 20 -6.59 -4.79 -5.82
N LEU A 21 -5.68 -4.02 -5.22
CA LEU A 21 -5.92 -2.61 -4.83
C LEU A 21 -6.28 -1.67 -6.00
N ASN A 22 -6.03 -2.08 -7.25
CA ASN A 22 -6.37 -1.32 -8.45
C ASN A 22 -7.88 -1.07 -8.63
N ALA A 23 -8.76 -1.82 -7.93
CA ALA A 23 -10.20 -1.66 -8.07
C ALA A 23 -10.83 -0.66 -7.07
N THR A 24 -10.06 -0.16 -6.11
CA THR A 24 -10.55 0.79 -5.10
C THR A 24 -10.08 2.20 -5.44
N ASN A 25 -11.02 3.10 -5.75
CA ASN A 25 -10.79 4.55 -5.77
C ASN A 25 -10.48 5.05 -4.35
N VAL A 26 -9.26 4.80 -3.88
CA VAL A 26 -8.81 5.31 -2.58
C VAL A 26 -8.35 6.75 -2.76
N ARG A 27 -8.88 7.65 -1.92
CA ARG A 27 -8.44 9.04 -1.88
C ARG A 27 -7.02 9.13 -1.32
N ALA A 28 -6.20 10.01 -1.90
CA ALA A 28 -4.88 10.36 -1.39
C ALA A 28 -4.92 10.76 0.09
N GLY A 29 -3.83 10.50 0.81
CA GLY A 29 -3.65 10.88 2.21
C GLY A 29 -4.44 10.00 3.19
N THR A 30 -4.60 8.73 2.89
CA THR A 30 -5.33 7.77 3.73
C THR A 30 -4.43 6.62 4.15
N GLU A 31 -4.63 6.16 5.39
CA GLU A 31 -4.09 4.90 5.90
C GLU A 31 -5.14 3.79 5.74
N ILE A 32 -4.73 2.62 5.22
CA ILE A 32 -5.58 1.44 5.02
C ILE A 32 -4.91 0.25 5.66
N LYS A 33 -5.69 -0.58 6.38
CA LYS A 33 -5.23 -1.87 6.84
C LYS A 33 -5.59 -2.95 5.83
N VAL A 34 -4.61 -3.74 5.42
CA VAL A 34 -4.75 -4.83 4.45
C VAL A 34 -4.79 -6.14 5.21
N VAL A 35 -5.96 -6.78 5.26
CA VAL A 35 -6.18 -8.07 5.89
C VAL A 35 -6.36 -9.11 4.80
N THR A 36 -5.39 -10.01 4.66
CA THR A 36 -5.45 -11.07 3.66
C THR A 36 -4.65 -12.26 4.09
N GLU A 37 -5.07 -13.44 3.66
CA GLU A 37 -4.35 -14.70 3.83
C GLU A 37 -3.37 -14.99 2.68
N ARG A 38 -3.29 -14.11 1.68
CA ARG A 38 -2.37 -14.26 0.56
C ARG A 38 -0.91 -14.19 1.05
N PRO A 39 -0.01 -15.08 0.56
CA PRO A 39 1.40 -15.02 0.90
C PRO A 39 2.11 -13.81 0.26
N THR A 40 1.62 -13.38 -0.91
CA THR A 40 2.12 -12.24 -1.67
C THR A 40 0.97 -11.35 -2.10
N VAL A 41 1.16 -10.03 -1.99
CA VAL A 41 0.18 -9.03 -2.40
C VAL A 41 0.86 -8.00 -3.28
N ASN A 42 0.26 -7.71 -4.42
CA ASN A 42 0.68 -6.62 -5.28
C ASN A 42 -0.19 -5.39 -4.96
N LEU A 43 0.46 -4.37 -4.44
CA LEU A 43 -0.11 -3.07 -4.10
C LEU A 43 0.14 -2.13 -5.29
N GLY A 44 -0.90 -1.44 -5.74
CA GLY A 44 -0.83 -0.53 -6.89
C GLY A 44 -1.60 0.75 -6.65
N LEU A 45 -1.01 1.87 -7.03
CA LEU A 45 -1.64 3.16 -7.22
C LEU A 45 -1.67 3.47 -8.69
N SER A 46 -2.86 3.79 -9.19
CA SER A 46 -3.10 4.21 -10.57
C SER A 46 -3.96 5.47 -10.53
N GLU A 47 -3.79 6.35 -11.51
CA GLU A 47 -4.72 7.47 -11.77
C GLU A 47 -4.85 8.48 -10.61
N MET A 48 -3.77 8.70 -9.84
CA MET A 48 -3.73 9.72 -8.79
C MET A 48 -2.91 10.95 -9.21
N ASP A 49 -3.28 12.10 -8.67
CA ASP A 49 -2.48 13.33 -8.78
C ASP A 49 -1.04 13.10 -8.29
N PRO A 50 -0.02 13.61 -8.99
CA PRO A 50 1.37 13.56 -8.53
C PRO A 50 1.52 14.10 -7.10
N GLY A 51 2.28 13.40 -6.26
CA GLY A 51 2.43 13.73 -4.84
C GLY A 51 1.35 13.15 -3.92
N SER A 52 0.29 12.55 -4.49
CA SER A 52 -0.65 11.73 -3.73
C SER A 52 0.05 10.54 -3.10
N TRP A 53 -0.38 10.15 -1.89
CA TRP A 53 0.20 9.01 -1.20
C TRP A 53 -0.87 8.18 -0.49
N LEU A 54 -0.57 6.90 -0.27
CA LEU A 54 -1.32 6.01 0.60
C LEU A 54 -0.37 5.28 1.54
N ILE A 55 -0.82 5.06 2.77
CA ILE A 55 -0.13 4.19 3.72
C ILE A 55 -0.96 2.93 3.91
N LEU A 56 -0.31 1.78 3.84
CA LEU A 56 -0.89 0.45 3.92
C LEU A 56 -0.26 -0.29 5.09
N GLU A 57 -1.06 -0.67 6.07
CA GLU A 57 -0.66 -1.57 7.15
C GLU A 57 -0.93 -3.01 6.71
N LEU A 58 0.11 -3.85 6.73
CA LEU A 58 0.07 -5.25 6.32
C LEU A 58 0.53 -6.14 7.50
N PRO A 59 -0.39 -6.54 8.38
CA PRO A 59 -0.08 -7.41 9.52
C PRO A 59 0.49 -8.75 9.04
N GLY A 60 1.56 -9.21 9.68
CA GLY A 60 2.22 -10.47 9.33
C GLY A 60 3.07 -10.47 8.06
N PHE A 61 3.16 -9.35 7.33
CA PHE A 61 4.11 -9.18 6.22
C PHE A 61 5.46 -8.71 6.75
N LYS A 62 6.55 -9.10 6.07
CA LYS A 62 7.93 -8.75 6.47
C LYS A 62 8.79 -8.22 5.33
N ASN A 63 8.42 -8.53 4.09
CA ASN A 63 9.22 -8.24 2.92
C ASN A 63 8.47 -7.30 1.97
N ALA A 64 9.20 -6.32 1.44
CA ALA A 64 8.78 -5.44 0.36
C ALA A 64 9.78 -5.60 -0.79
N THR A 65 9.29 -5.77 -2.03
CA THR A 65 10.17 -5.95 -3.19
C THR A 65 10.77 -4.65 -3.71
N ALA A 66 10.33 -3.51 -3.18
CA ALA A 66 10.73 -2.17 -3.59
C ALA A 66 10.41 -1.14 -2.48
N GLY A 67 10.82 0.10 -2.74
CA GLY A 67 10.71 1.20 -1.78
C GLY A 67 11.89 1.25 -0.81
N LYS A 68 12.00 2.39 -0.13
CA LYS A 68 13.06 2.64 0.84
C LYS A 68 12.66 2.17 2.23
N GLU A 69 13.51 1.37 2.87
CA GLU A 69 13.32 1.01 4.28
C GLU A 69 13.54 2.25 5.15
N VAL A 70 12.57 2.57 5.98
CA VAL A 70 12.67 3.59 7.02
C VAL A 70 12.57 2.94 8.40
N THR A 71 13.06 3.65 9.42
CA THR A 71 13.23 3.10 10.77
C THR A 71 12.02 3.35 11.69
N SER A 72 11.02 4.12 11.26
CA SER A 72 9.83 4.43 12.06
C SER A 72 8.60 4.74 11.21
N LEU A 73 7.41 4.61 11.80
CA LEU A 73 6.15 4.99 11.17
C LEU A 73 6.08 6.50 10.90
N ASP A 74 6.64 7.33 11.77
CA ASP A 74 6.73 8.77 11.54
C ASP A 74 7.63 9.11 10.35
N ALA A 75 8.79 8.46 10.22
CA ALA A 75 9.63 8.59 9.03
C ALA A 75 8.89 8.12 7.76
N LEU A 76 8.07 7.07 7.88
CA LEU A 76 7.23 6.61 6.78
C LEU A 76 6.21 7.68 6.38
N ARG A 77 5.51 8.29 7.35
CA ARG A 77 4.54 9.36 7.12
C ARG A 77 5.16 10.60 6.49
N GLN A 78 6.39 10.93 6.86
CA GLN A 78 7.15 12.06 6.29
C GLN A 78 7.82 11.75 4.96
N ALA A 79 7.97 10.47 4.59
CA ALA A 79 8.64 10.09 3.35
C ALA A 79 7.93 10.68 2.12
N THR A 80 8.70 11.32 1.24
CA THR A 80 8.22 11.89 -0.02
C THR A 80 8.31 10.90 -1.18
N GLU A 81 8.88 9.72 -0.94
CA GLU A 81 9.08 8.64 -1.90
C GLU A 81 8.47 7.33 -1.37
N THR A 82 8.21 6.39 -2.27
CA THR A 82 7.70 5.07 -1.91
C THR A 82 8.66 4.39 -0.93
N SER A 83 8.17 4.10 0.27
CA SER A 83 8.95 3.68 1.42
C SER A 83 8.20 2.61 2.22
N TYR A 84 8.90 1.86 3.06
CA TYR A 84 8.30 0.88 3.95
C TYR A 84 8.97 0.88 5.32
N TYR A 85 8.20 0.53 6.34
CA TYR A 85 8.63 0.40 7.72
C TYR A 85 8.25 -0.98 8.23
N LYS A 86 9.22 -1.73 8.75
CA LYS A 86 8.96 -3.01 9.42
C LYS A 86 8.62 -2.73 10.89
N SER A 87 7.35 -2.84 11.24
CA SER A 87 6.90 -2.84 12.63
C SER A 87 7.05 -4.23 13.24
N LYS A 88 6.88 -4.34 14.56
CA LYS A 88 6.85 -5.63 15.26
C LYS A 88 5.67 -6.51 14.83
N ASP A 89 4.53 -5.88 14.52
CA ASP A 89 3.26 -6.56 14.23
C ASP A 89 3.02 -6.78 12.72
N GLY A 90 3.85 -6.19 11.86
CA GLY A 90 3.71 -6.29 10.41
C GLY A 90 4.47 -5.21 9.64
N LEU A 91 4.18 -5.13 8.36
CA LEU A 91 4.83 -4.21 7.43
C LEU A 91 3.93 -3.00 7.17
N TRP A 92 4.47 -1.81 7.30
CA TRP A 92 3.82 -0.58 6.88
C TRP A 92 4.45 -0.12 5.58
N VAL A 93 3.64 0.21 4.58
CA VAL A 93 4.10 0.63 3.27
C VAL A 93 3.49 1.97 2.93
N LYS A 94 4.30 2.93 2.50
CA LYS A 94 3.83 4.15 1.87
C LYS A 94 4.09 4.09 0.38
N LEU A 95 3.02 4.14 -0.40
CA LEU A 95 3.08 4.32 -1.83
C LEU A 95 2.93 5.82 -2.11
N VAL A 96 3.88 6.40 -2.84
CA VAL A 96 3.79 7.78 -3.31
C VAL A 96 3.65 7.77 -4.81
N SER A 97 2.59 8.40 -5.30
CA SER A 97 2.32 8.62 -6.72
C SER A 97 3.37 9.61 -7.24
N VAL A 98 4.33 9.11 -8.00
CA VAL A 98 5.34 9.94 -8.66
C VAL A 98 4.84 10.35 -10.05
N PRO A 99 5.10 11.59 -10.50
CA PRO A 99 4.72 12.01 -11.84
C PRO A 99 5.37 11.09 -12.87
N ASN A 100 4.54 10.45 -13.68
CA ASN A 100 5.00 9.68 -14.83
C ASN A 100 4.73 10.49 -16.10
N ASN A 101 5.43 10.20 -17.21
CA ASN A 101 5.33 10.96 -18.48
C ASN A 101 3.91 10.98 -19.12
N ARG A 102 2.90 10.40 -18.47
CA ARG A 102 1.50 10.32 -18.89
C ARG A 102 0.53 10.96 -17.88
N ARG A 103 0.76 12.21 -17.45
CA ARG A 103 -0.18 13.08 -16.70
C ARG A 103 -0.74 12.58 -15.35
N ALA A 104 -0.76 11.28 -15.08
CA ALA A 104 -1.17 10.64 -13.84
C ALA A 104 0.02 9.87 -13.27
N GLY A 105 0.21 9.96 -11.96
CA GLY A 105 1.25 9.20 -11.29
C GLY A 105 0.82 7.77 -10.99
N SER A 106 1.80 6.88 -10.86
CA SER A 106 1.59 5.49 -10.48
C SER A 106 2.68 4.99 -9.55
N ALA A 107 2.33 4.02 -8.71
CA ALA A 107 3.28 3.36 -7.82
C ALA A 107 2.85 1.90 -7.67
N ASN A 108 3.79 0.95 -7.80
CA ASN A 108 3.51 -0.47 -7.60
C ASN A 108 4.54 -1.05 -6.64
N LEU A 109 4.08 -1.87 -5.70
CA LEU A 109 4.93 -2.58 -4.75
C LEU A 109 4.36 -3.98 -4.49
N ALA A 110 5.19 -5.01 -4.63
CA ALA A 110 4.85 -6.33 -4.13
C ALA A 110 5.37 -6.48 -2.69
N VAL A 111 4.56 -7.10 -1.84
CA VAL A 111 4.91 -7.42 -0.47
C VAL A 111 4.63 -8.89 -0.20
N SER A 112 5.45 -9.50 0.65
CA SER A 112 5.29 -10.91 1.04
C SER A 112 5.50 -11.13 2.53
N ARG A 113 4.91 -12.22 3.02
CA ARG A 113 5.08 -12.72 4.38
C ARG A 113 6.50 -13.25 4.62
#